data_AF-A0AAV3ECD8-F1
#
_entry.id   AF-A0AAV3ECD8-F1
#
_cell.length_a   1.000
_cell.length_b   1.000
_cell.length_c   1.000
_cell.angle_alpha   90.00
_cell.angle_beta   90.00
_cell.angle_gamma   90.00
#
_symmetry.space_group_name_H-M   'P 1'
#
loop_
_entity.id
_entity.type
_entity.pdbx_description
1 polymer ?
#
loop_
_entity_poly.entity_id
_entity_poly.type
_entity_poly.pdbx_seq_one_letter_code
_entity_poly.pdbx_strand_id
1 'polypeptide(L)'
;MYLIPLVAIRIVYWIGFVLSLIYLVYILVTKQRASKDYFSSEYYKKFLNVILFLWLLMYGINLFTHGLNHFLAYLLLALLPISPIFLCLFLVSFFKSSVVTLENLNAVNKNQEKYREEYGYTIEEWYGKKSKMYKEYVKKSKKR
;
A
#
# COMPACT_ATOMS: atom_id res chain seq x y z
N MET A 1 22.41 -19.38 27.94
CA MET A 1 20.95 -19.26 28.17
C MET A 1 20.34 -17.93 27.65
N TYR A 2 20.81 -17.38 26.52
CA TYR A 2 20.27 -16.11 25.96
C TYR A 2 19.34 -16.29 24.74
N LEU A 3 19.20 -17.52 24.22
CA LEU A 3 18.40 -17.77 23.01
C LEU A 3 16.90 -17.91 23.29
N ILE A 4 16.51 -18.44 24.44
CA ILE A 4 15.13 -18.80 24.78
C ILE A 4 14.20 -17.57 24.91
N PRO A 5 14.61 -16.44 25.54
CA PRO A 5 13.77 -15.23 25.60
C PRO A 5 13.53 -14.62 24.21
N LEU A 6 14.54 -14.69 23.34
CA LEU A 6 14.49 -14.19 21.97
C LEU A 6 13.50 -14.96 21.09
N VAL A 7 13.36 -16.27 21.31
CA VAL A 7 12.41 -17.11 20.57
C VAL A 7 10.97 -16.79 20.95
N ALA A 8 10.66 -16.67 22.25
CA ALA A 8 9.31 -16.34 22.70
C ALA A 8 8.84 -14.98 22.18
N ILE A 9 9.70 -13.96 22.26
CA ILE A 9 9.42 -12.63 21.70
C ILE A 9 9.21 -12.72 20.19
N ARG A 10 10.06 -13.46 19.47
CA ARG A 10 9.95 -13.66 18.03
C ARG A 10 8.63 -14.34 17.65
N ILE A 11 8.17 -15.34 18.41
CA ILE A 11 6.87 -16.00 18.21
C ILE A 11 5.71 -15.02 18.37
N VAL A 12 5.73 -14.18 19.41
CA VAL A 12 4.70 -13.15 19.62
C VAL A 12 4.67 -12.16 18.46
N TYR A 13 5.84 -11.74 17.96
CA TYR A 13 5.94 -10.89 16.77
C TYR A 13 5.38 -11.57 15.51
N TRP A 14 5.69 -12.85 15.28
CA TRP A 14 5.16 -13.61 14.15
C TRP A 14 3.64 -13.79 14.24
N ILE A 15 3.10 -14.03 15.44
CA ILE A 15 1.65 -14.11 15.65
C ILE A 15 1.00 -12.77 15.32
N GLY A 16 1.56 -11.65 15.80
CA GLY A 16 1.08 -10.31 15.47
C GLY A 16 1.13 -10.01 13.97
N PHE A 17 2.18 -10.47 13.29
CA PHE A 17 2.33 -10.35 11.84
C PHE A 17 1.30 -11.19 11.07
N VAL A 18 1.07 -12.45 11.47
CA VAL A 18 0.06 -13.31 10.84
C VAL A 18 -1.34 -12.74 11.02
N LEU A 19 -1.67 -12.24 12.22
CA LEU A 19 -2.94 -11.58 12.51
C LEU A 19 -3.15 -10.30 11.68
N SER A 20 -2.10 -9.49 11.50
CA SER A 20 -2.19 -8.29 10.66
C SER A 20 -2.38 -8.64 9.17
N LEU A 21 -1.79 -9.74 8.70
CA LEU A 21 -1.93 -10.23 7.33
C LEU A 21 -3.33 -10.80 7.07
N ILE A 22 -3.89 -11.54 8.02
CA ILE A 22 -5.29 -12.00 7.98
C ILE A 22 -6.24 -10.81 7.94
N TYR A 23 -5.99 -9.78 8.76
CA TYR A 23 -6.80 -8.57 8.78
C TYR A 23 -6.73 -7.79 7.44
N LEU A 24 -5.55 -7.76 6.80
CA LEU A 24 -5.35 -7.16 5.49
C LEU A 24 -6.19 -7.90 4.43
N VAL A 25 -6.12 -9.23 4.40
CA VAL A 25 -6.94 -10.07 3.50
C VAL A 25 -8.43 -9.86 3.76
N TYR A 26 -8.84 -9.79 5.03
CA TYR A 26 -10.23 -9.53 5.40
C TYR A 26 -10.74 -8.19 4.84
N ILE A 27 -9.97 -7.10 4.95
CA ILE A 27 -10.31 -5.78 4.37
C ILE A 27 -10.38 -5.85 2.84
N LEU A 28 -9.45 -6.54 2.19
CA LEU A 28 -9.44 -6.70 0.73
C LEU A 28 -10.67 -7.46 0.22
N VAL A 29 -11.06 -8.54 0.92
CA VAL A 29 -12.18 -9.41 0.52
C VAL A 29 -13.52 -8.74 0.77
N THR A 30 -13.69 -8.09 1.92
CA THR A 30 -14.99 -7.51 2.29
C THR A 30 -15.38 -6.29 1.48
N LYS A 31 -14.52 -5.79 0.56
CA LYS A 31 -14.70 -4.53 -0.19
C LYS A 31 -15.27 -3.41 0.68
N GLN A 32 -14.95 -3.44 1.98
CA GLN A 32 -15.52 -2.51 2.92
C GLN A 32 -14.84 -1.20 2.57
N ARG A 33 -15.59 -0.32 1.90
CA ARG A 33 -15.22 1.07 1.67
C ARG A 33 -14.51 1.52 2.93
N ALA A 34 -13.27 1.91 2.79
CA ALA A 34 -12.42 2.38 3.87
C ALA A 34 -12.95 3.72 4.43
N SER A 35 -14.21 3.76 4.88
CA SER A 35 -14.87 4.88 5.56
C SER A 35 -14.60 4.84 7.05
N LYS A 36 -14.27 3.67 7.60
CA LYS A 36 -13.65 3.59 8.93
C LYS A 36 -12.15 3.65 8.77
N ASP A 37 -11.63 4.87 8.76
CA ASP A 37 -10.20 5.16 8.95
C ASP A 37 -9.79 4.71 10.35
N TYR A 38 -9.56 3.40 10.52
CA TYR A 38 -8.86 2.88 11.70
C TYR A 38 -7.41 3.39 11.75
N PHE A 39 -6.89 3.86 10.61
CA PHE A 39 -5.69 4.68 10.47
C PHE A 39 -6.04 6.17 10.43
N SER A 40 -6.79 6.67 11.41
CA SER A 40 -6.91 8.11 11.59
C SER A 40 -5.51 8.70 11.70
N SER A 41 -5.22 9.71 10.88
CA SER A 41 -3.84 10.17 10.64
C SER A 41 -3.09 10.54 11.91
N GLU A 42 -3.80 10.94 12.95
CA GLU A 42 -3.22 11.41 14.20
C GLU A 42 -2.72 10.29 15.11
N TYR A 43 -3.52 9.23 15.31
CA TYR A 43 -3.10 8.06 16.09
C TYR A 43 -1.98 7.29 15.38
N TYR A 44 -2.07 7.18 14.05
CA TYR A 44 -1.04 6.57 13.23
C TYR A 44 0.30 7.31 13.33
N LYS A 45 0.29 8.64 13.21
CA LYS A 45 1.50 9.47 13.35
C LYS A 45 2.11 9.34 14.75
N LYS A 46 1.29 9.40 15.80
CA LYS A 46 1.74 9.21 17.19
C LYS A 46 2.37 7.83 17.38
N PHE A 47 1.73 6.77 16.86
CA PHE A 47 2.24 5.40 16.93
C PHE A 47 3.57 5.22 16.20
N LEU A 48 3.69 5.72 14.97
CA LEU A 48 4.95 5.70 14.22
C LEU A 48 6.07 6.46 14.93
N ASN A 49 5.78 7.64 15.49
CA ASN A 49 6.76 8.42 16.21
C ASN A 49 7.26 7.69 17.47
N VAL A 50 6.38 7.02 18.20
CA VAL A 50 6.76 6.20 19.36
C VAL A 50 7.66 5.03 18.94
N ILE A 51 7.30 4.31 17.86
CA ILE A 51 8.12 3.22 17.34
C ILE A 51 9.49 3.70 16.87
N LEU A 52 9.56 4.81 16.15
CA LEU A 52 10.80 5.43 15.69
C LEU A 52 11.67 5.92 16.85
N PHE A 53 11.05 6.47 17.90
CA PHE A 53 11.76 6.92 19.09
C PHE A 53 12.37 5.75 19.86
N LEU A 54 11.59 4.68 20.09
CA LEU A 54 12.07 3.45 20.74
C LEU A 54 13.17 2.77 19.93
N TRP A 55 13.06 2.78 18.60
CA TRP A 55 14.11 2.32 17.70
C TRP A 55 15.40 3.09 17.87
N LEU A 56 15.32 4.42 17.85
CA LEU A 56 16.47 5.31 17.93
C LEU A 56 17.18 5.17 19.29
N LEU A 57 16.41 5.02 20.37
CA LEU A 57 16.96 4.71 21.70
C LEU A 57 17.71 3.38 21.71
N MET A 58 17.10 2.31 21.18
CA MET A 58 17.71 0.98 21.15
C MET A 58 18.98 0.97 20.27
N TYR A 59 18.93 1.64 19.13
CA TYR A 59 20.08 1.81 18.24
C TYR A 59 21.20 2.61 18.90
N GLY A 60 20.87 3.73 19.55
CA GLY A 60 21.81 4.56 20.30
C GLY A 60 22.51 3.77 21.39
N ILE A 61 21.77 3.04 22.23
CA ILE A 61 22.35 2.22 23.30
C ILE A 61 23.32 1.17 22.74
N ASN A 62 22.96 0.47 21.67
CA ASN A 62 23.83 -0.53 21.03
C ASN A 62 25.11 0.10 20.47
N LEU A 63 25.02 1.30 19.93
CA LEU A 63 26.14 2.02 19.33
C LEU A 63 27.08 2.63 20.38
N PHE A 64 26.54 3.14 21.50
CA PHE A 64 27.34 3.60 22.65
C PHE A 64 28.06 2.45 23.37
N THR A 65 27.47 1.25 23.40
CA THR A 65 28.05 0.09 24.09
C THR A 65 29.08 -0.66 23.26
N HIS A 66 28.92 -0.71 21.92
CA HIS A 66 29.78 -1.51 21.04
C HIS A 66 30.68 -0.67 20.12
N GLY A 67 30.57 0.66 20.14
CA GLY A 67 31.36 1.57 19.33
C GLY A 67 30.98 1.58 17.84
N LEU A 68 31.67 2.42 17.06
CA LEU A 68 31.37 2.66 15.63
C LEU A 68 31.90 1.57 14.67
N ASN A 69 32.72 0.64 15.15
CA ASN A 69 33.39 -0.38 14.32
C ASN A 69 32.42 -1.30 13.57
N HIS A 70 31.17 -1.42 14.05
CA HIS A 70 30.12 -2.22 13.42
C HIS A 70 28.81 -1.41 13.24
N PHE A 71 28.92 -0.11 12.96
CA PHE A 71 27.78 0.80 12.76
C PHE A 71 26.69 0.21 11.87
N LEU A 72 27.06 -0.24 10.66
CA LEU A 72 26.12 -0.75 9.66
C LEU A 72 25.42 -2.04 10.14
N ALA A 73 26.16 -2.93 10.82
CA ALA A 73 25.60 -4.18 11.32
C ALA A 73 24.54 -3.92 12.40
N TYR A 74 24.81 -3.03 13.35
CA TYR A 74 23.84 -2.66 14.37
C TYR A 74 22.65 -1.89 13.82
N LEU A 75 22.85 -1.10 12.76
CA LEU A 75 21.76 -0.40 12.08
C LEU A 75 20.79 -1.39 11.44
N LEU A 76 21.31 -2.37 10.69
CA LEU A 76 20.51 -3.44 10.10
C LEU A 76 19.82 -4.29 11.18
N LEU A 77 20.52 -4.59 12.26
CA LEU A 77 19.98 -5.39 13.37
C LEU A 77 18.86 -4.67 14.12
N ALA A 78 18.96 -3.36 14.27
CA ALA A 78 17.91 -2.53 14.84
C ALA A 78 16.70 -2.41 13.90
N LEU A 79 16.91 -2.47 12.57
CA LEU A 79 15.83 -2.41 11.57
C LEU A 79 15.00 -3.70 11.50
N LEU A 80 15.61 -4.86 11.76
CA LEU A 80 14.96 -6.19 11.73
C LEU A 80 13.62 -6.29 12.48
N PRO A 81 13.46 -5.80 13.73
CA PRO A 81 12.19 -5.89 14.44
C PRO A 81 11.10 -4.93 13.92
N ILE A 82 11.48 -3.85 13.21
CA ILE A 82 10.53 -2.82 12.75
C ILE A 82 10.20 -2.99 11.27
N SER A 83 11.06 -3.68 10.52
CA SER A 83 10.84 -3.96 9.10
C SER A 83 9.49 -4.64 8.82
N PRO A 84 8.98 -5.60 9.64
CA PRO A 84 7.67 -6.19 9.38
C PRO A 84 6.53 -5.18 9.56
N ILE A 85 6.67 -4.27 10.53
CA ILE A 85 5.68 -3.21 10.80
C ILE A 85 5.66 -2.24 9.63
N PHE A 86 6.82 -1.74 9.19
CA PHE A 86 6.91 -0.86 8.02
C PHE A 86 6.40 -1.54 6.75
N LEU A 87 6.71 -2.81 6.55
CA LEU A 87 6.26 -3.58 5.40
C LEU A 87 4.74 -3.78 5.41
N CYS A 88 4.13 -4.12 6.55
CA CYS A 88 2.67 -4.18 6.68
C CYS A 88 2.01 -2.83 6.35
N LEU A 89 2.53 -1.73 6.89
CA LEU A 89 2.00 -0.39 6.64
C LEU A 89 2.12 0.02 5.17
N PHE A 90 3.27 -0.29 4.56
CA PHE A 90 3.50 -0.07 3.14
C PHE A 90 2.51 -0.86 2.29
N LEU A 91 2.36 -2.17 2.56
CA LEU A 91 1.45 -3.03 1.80
C LEU A 91 0.00 -2.57 1.91
N VAL A 92 -0.50 -2.27 3.10
CA VAL A 92 -1.88 -1.77 3.30
C VAL A 92 -2.11 -0.50 2.48
N SER A 93 -1.18 0.45 2.55
CA SER A 93 -1.24 1.72 1.82
C SER A 93 -1.21 1.49 0.30
N PHE A 94 -0.30 0.65 -0.16
CA PHE A 94 -0.12 0.31 -1.57
C PHE A 94 -1.37 -0.37 -2.15
N PHE A 95 -1.93 -1.36 -1.44
CA PHE A 95 -3.15 -2.04 -1.86
C PHE A 95 -4.36 -1.11 -1.86
N LYS A 96 -4.54 -0.27 -0.83
CA LYS A 96 -5.62 0.74 -0.80
C LYS A 96 -5.52 1.66 -2.01
N SER A 97 -4.33 2.17 -2.30
CA SER A 97 -4.10 3.03 -3.47
C SER A 97 -4.37 2.29 -4.79
N SER A 98 -3.92 1.06 -4.92
CA SER A 98 -4.12 0.25 -6.14
C SER A 98 -5.61 -0.03 -6.39
N VAL A 99 -6.37 -0.37 -5.34
CA VAL A 99 -7.81 -0.61 -5.42
C VAL A 99 -8.56 0.67 -5.81
N VAL A 100 -8.24 1.81 -5.19
CA VAL A 100 -8.87 3.10 -5.55
C VAL A 100 -8.56 3.49 -6.99
N THR A 101 -7.32 3.30 -7.43
CA THR A 101 -6.94 3.55 -8.83
C THR A 101 -7.71 2.63 -9.79
N LEU A 102 -7.85 1.34 -9.45
CA LEU A 102 -8.65 0.41 -10.26
C LEU A 102 -10.13 0.79 -10.31
N GLU A 103 -10.71 1.22 -9.19
CA GLU A 103 -12.10 1.69 -9.15
C GLU A 103 -12.29 2.94 -10.01
N ASN A 104 -11.37 3.90 -9.93
CA ASN A 104 -11.38 5.10 -10.77
C ASN A 104 -11.22 4.77 -12.26
N LEU A 105 -10.28 3.89 -12.61
CA LEU A 105 -10.10 3.43 -13.98
C LEU A 105 -11.34 2.70 -14.49
N ASN A 106 -12.00 1.89 -13.65
CA ASN A 106 -13.24 1.21 -14.02
C ASN A 106 -14.40 2.20 -14.21
N ALA A 107 -14.50 3.24 -13.36
CA ALA A 107 -15.49 4.31 -13.50
C ALA A 107 -15.26 5.13 -14.78
N VAL A 108 -14.02 5.44 -15.12
CA VAL A 108 -13.64 6.09 -16.37
C VAL A 108 -13.95 5.18 -17.57
N ASN A 109 -13.60 3.90 -17.48
CA ASN A 109 -13.85 2.92 -18.55
C ASN A 109 -15.34 2.72 -18.84
N LYS A 110 -16.22 2.84 -17.83
CA LYS A 110 -17.67 2.79 -18.03
C LYS A 110 -18.24 4.06 -18.66
N ASN A 111 -17.62 5.21 -18.41
CA ASN A 111 -18.10 6.51 -18.86
C ASN A 111 -17.23 7.10 -19.99
N GLN A 112 -16.59 6.26 -20.80
CA GLN A 112 -15.61 6.69 -21.81
C GLN A 112 -16.15 7.76 -22.78
N GLU A 113 -17.41 7.66 -23.21
CA GLU A 113 -18.01 8.65 -24.11
C GLU A 113 -18.13 10.03 -23.46
N LYS A 114 -18.50 10.08 -22.17
CA LYS A 114 -18.61 11.35 -21.43
C LYS A 114 -17.26 12.07 -21.42
N TYR A 115 -16.19 11.35 -21.08
CA TYR A 115 -14.85 11.93 -21.04
C TYR A 115 -14.34 12.30 -22.43
N ARG A 116 -14.60 11.46 -23.43
CA ARG A 116 -14.27 11.78 -24.82
C ARG A 116 -14.88 13.12 -25.25
N GLU A 117 -16.15 13.36 -24.93
CA GLU A 117 -16.87 14.59 -25.26
C GLU A 117 -16.36 15.79 -24.45
N GLU A 118 -16.12 15.61 -23.14
CA GLU A 118 -15.61 16.66 -22.24
C GLU A 118 -14.23 17.17 -22.67
N TYR A 119 -13.37 16.27 -23.17
CA TYR A 119 -12.06 16.64 -23.71
C TYR A 119 -12.08 17.00 -25.21
N GLY A 120 -13.24 16.97 -25.87
CA GLY A 120 -13.40 17.36 -27.27
C GLY A 120 -12.75 16.43 -28.29
N TYR A 121 -12.42 15.19 -27.91
CA TYR A 121 -11.77 14.24 -28.83
C TYR A 121 -12.77 13.62 -29.80
N THR A 122 -12.33 13.44 -31.05
CA THR A 122 -13.08 12.64 -32.02
C THR A 122 -13.06 11.15 -31.64
N ILE A 123 -14.06 10.38 -32.11
CA ILE A 123 -14.11 8.92 -31.88
C ILE A 123 -12.87 8.22 -32.44
N GLU A 124 -12.28 8.76 -33.51
CA GLU A 124 -11.05 8.25 -34.11
C GLU A 124 -9.82 8.49 -33.22
N GLU A 125 -9.67 9.68 -32.67
CA GLU A 125 -8.54 10.03 -31.80
C GLU A 125 -8.59 9.29 -30.46
N TRP A 126 -9.79 9.13 -29.89
CA TRP A 126 -9.96 8.51 -28.57
C TRP A 126 -9.84 6.98 -28.60
N TYR A 127 -10.51 6.31 -29.54
CA TYR A 127 -10.51 4.85 -29.60
C TYR A 127 -9.55 4.29 -30.64
N GLY A 128 -9.13 5.08 -31.63
CA GLY A 128 -8.29 4.65 -32.75
C GLY A 128 -9.07 4.01 -33.90
N LYS A 129 -8.52 4.13 -35.11
CA LYS A 129 -9.08 3.58 -36.37
C LYS A 129 -9.38 2.07 -36.34
N LYS A 130 -8.64 1.30 -35.53
CA LYS A 130 -8.80 -0.16 -35.46
C LYS A 130 -9.87 -0.61 -34.44
N SER A 131 -10.37 0.29 -33.60
CA SER A 131 -11.31 -0.04 -32.53
C SER A 131 -12.68 -0.48 -33.05
N LYS A 132 -13.38 -1.27 -32.22
CA LYS A 132 -14.76 -1.67 -32.48
C LYS A 132 -15.69 -0.45 -32.54
N MET A 133 -15.51 0.50 -31.62
CA MET A 133 -16.31 1.74 -31.53
C MET A 133 -16.21 2.59 -32.80
N TYR A 134 -15.00 2.82 -33.32
CA TYR A 134 -14.80 3.57 -34.57
C TYR A 134 -15.42 2.84 -35.77
N LYS A 135 -15.23 1.52 -35.88
CA LYS A 135 -15.81 0.72 -36.96
C LYS A 135 -17.35 0.77 -36.96
N GLU A 136 -17.97 0.76 -35.78
CA GLU A 136 -19.42 0.91 -35.64
C GLU A 136 -19.90 2.31 -36.00
N TYR A 137 -19.19 3.35 -35.57
CA TYR A 137 -19.47 4.74 -35.95
C TYR A 137 -19.45 4.93 -37.48
N VAL A 138 -18.40 4.45 -38.16
CA VAL A 138 -18.27 4.54 -39.62
C VAL A 138 -19.37 3.73 -40.35
N LYS A 139 -19.77 2.58 -39.80
CA LYS A 139 -20.89 1.80 -40.35
C LYS A 139 -22.22 2.55 -40.23
N LYS A 140 -22.46 3.22 -39.11
CA LYS A 140 -23.68 4.03 -38.90
C LYS A 140 -23.69 5.27 -39.79
N SER A 141 -22.56 5.97 -39.94
CA SER A 141 -22.47 7.16 -40.79
C SER A 141 -22.69 6.86 -42.28
N LYS A 142 -22.20 5.71 -42.78
CA LYS A 142 -22.42 5.28 -44.17
C LYS A 142 -23.85 4.80 -44.46
N LYS A 143 -24.65 4.50 -43.44
CA LYS A 143 -26.07 4.09 -43.59
C LYS A 143 -27.03 5.28 -43.60
N ARG A 144 -26.55 6.48 -43.32
CA ARG A 144 -27.32 7.73 -43.27
C ARG A 144 -27.06 8.53 -44.54
#